data_AF-A0A493SZC9-F1
#
_entry.id   AF-A0A493SZC9-F1
#
_cell.length_a   1.000
_cell.length_b   1.000
_cell.length_c   1.000
_cell.angle_alpha   90.00
_cell.angle_beta   90.00
_cell.angle_gamma   90.00
#
_symmetry.space_group_name_H-M   'P 1'
#
loop_
_entity.id
_entity.type
_entity.pdbx_description
1 polymer ?
#
loop_
_entity_poly.entity_id
_entity_poly.type
_entity_poly.pdbx_seq_one_letter_code
_entity_poly.pdbx_strand_id
1 'polypeptide(L)'
;HAPPPLTRGVVLASGALLVSSPGSIWGMVEGDDCGKCELALCSEPKDCPAGTVLDRCGCCPECGNVEGQICDLDQGNHFYGQCGDNLECRLDADEARFGEVPEPQCVCKSQESICGPEGKTYENICQFNKAYATKRNISMKHKGPCESAPVISVPPQDVQNFTGNDVIFGCEVSAYPMPHLEWKKKGSKMFLPGDDAHISARGGPQKYGVTGWLQIQGLKKSDEGIYICHTKNKYGATYASARLKVIDGILCFVFFIWM
;
A
#
# COMPACT_ATOMS: atom_id res chain seq x y z
N HIS A 1 -21.00 -30.33 -49.28
CA HIS A 1 -21.10 -29.73 -50.63
C HIS A 1 -20.35 -28.40 -50.62
N ALA A 2 -19.43 -28.23 -51.58
CA ALA A 2 -18.67 -27.02 -51.84
C ALA A 2 -19.52 -25.97 -52.62
N PRO A 3 -19.13 -24.68 -52.66
CA PRO A 3 -19.90 -23.51 -53.13
C PRO A 3 -19.74 -23.27 -54.65
N PRO A 4 -20.55 -22.41 -55.34
CA PRO A 4 -20.18 -21.00 -55.67
C PRO A 4 -21.39 -20.10 -56.11
N PRO A 5 -21.27 -18.95 -56.83
CA PRO A 5 -20.23 -17.89 -56.88
C PRO A 5 -20.73 -16.45 -56.60
N LEU A 6 -19.77 -15.55 -56.37
CA LEU A 6 -19.89 -14.10 -56.52
C LEU A 6 -20.11 -13.68 -57.99
N THR A 7 -20.95 -12.67 -58.23
CA THR A 7 -20.85 -11.80 -59.42
C THR A 7 -21.14 -10.35 -59.08
N ARG A 8 -20.12 -9.50 -59.33
CA ARG A 8 -20.19 -8.03 -59.41
C ARG A 8 -21.11 -7.59 -60.55
N GLY A 9 -21.81 -6.47 -60.36
CA GLY A 9 -22.42 -5.69 -61.44
C GLY A 9 -22.93 -4.36 -60.89
N VAL A 10 -22.36 -3.26 -61.36
CA VAL A 10 -22.66 -1.89 -60.93
C VAL A 10 -23.35 -1.15 -62.08
N VAL A 11 -24.17 -0.17 -61.70
CA VAL A 11 -24.59 1.07 -62.38
C VAL A 11 -25.74 0.99 -63.42
N LEU A 12 -26.87 1.66 -63.13
CA LEU A 12 -27.24 2.98 -63.68
C LEU A 12 -28.73 3.27 -63.42
N ALA A 13 -29.00 4.28 -62.58
CA ALA A 13 -30.23 5.05 -62.65
C ALA A 13 -29.89 6.54 -62.45
N SER A 14 -29.97 7.27 -63.56
CA SER A 14 -30.52 8.62 -63.74
C SER A 14 -30.42 9.55 -62.52
N GLY A 15 -29.64 10.63 -62.53
CA GLY A 15 -29.68 11.69 -63.52
C GLY A 15 -30.50 12.86 -62.98
N ALA A 16 -29.90 13.69 -62.11
CA ALA A 16 -30.34 15.06 -61.85
C ALA A 16 -29.11 15.90 -61.42
N LEU A 17 -28.94 17.02 -62.12
CA LEU A 17 -27.79 17.91 -62.09
C LEU A 17 -27.59 18.60 -60.74
N LEU A 18 -26.36 18.57 -60.21
CA LEU A 18 -25.84 19.66 -59.39
C LEU A 18 -24.46 20.07 -59.91
N VAL A 19 -24.37 21.36 -60.16
CA VAL A 19 -23.26 22.10 -60.76
C VAL A 19 -22.00 21.92 -59.92
N SER A 20 -20.89 21.67 -60.61
CA SER A 20 -19.54 21.54 -60.07
C SER A 20 -19.05 22.84 -59.41
N SER A 21 -18.64 22.76 -58.16
CA SER A 21 -17.60 23.62 -57.57
C SER A 21 -16.42 22.73 -57.17
N PRO A 22 -15.18 23.02 -57.61
CA PRO A 22 -14.05 22.13 -57.38
C PRO A 22 -13.36 22.45 -56.05
N GLY A 23 -12.96 21.38 -55.35
CA GLY A 23 -11.94 21.44 -54.31
C GLY A 23 -12.49 21.50 -52.90
N SER A 24 -12.53 20.35 -52.23
CA SER A 24 -11.87 20.12 -50.93
C SER A 24 -12.14 18.68 -50.53
N ILE A 25 -11.05 17.92 -50.42
CA ILE A 25 -10.98 16.65 -49.70
C ILE A 25 -11.60 16.91 -48.32
N TRP A 26 -12.72 16.27 -47.98
CA TRP A 26 -13.16 16.23 -46.58
C TRP A 26 -12.19 15.31 -45.84
N GLY A 27 -11.10 15.93 -45.38
CA GLY A 27 -10.29 15.41 -44.30
C GLY A 27 -11.19 15.24 -43.08
N MET A 28 -11.04 14.11 -42.41
CA MET A 28 -11.48 13.95 -41.03
C MET A 28 -10.86 15.10 -40.25
N VAL A 29 -11.68 15.95 -39.63
CA VAL A 29 -11.18 17.05 -38.81
C VAL A 29 -10.50 16.44 -37.59
N GLU A 30 -9.18 16.56 -37.54
CA GLU A 30 -8.39 16.39 -36.32
C GLU A 30 -8.83 17.43 -35.30
N GLY A 31 -9.18 16.96 -34.09
CA GLY A 31 -9.00 17.65 -32.82
C GLY A 31 -9.76 18.95 -32.59
N ASP A 32 -10.66 18.94 -31.59
CA ASP A 32 -11.08 20.16 -30.90
C ASP A 32 -9.85 20.91 -30.39
N ASP A 33 -9.40 21.92 -31.13
CA ASP A 33 -8.37 22.86 -30.70
C ASP A 33 -8.97 23.72 -29.57
N CYS A 34 -8.27 23.80 -28.45
CA CYS A 34 -8.74 24.57 -27.30
C CYS A 34 -8.80 26.05 -27.68
N GLY A 35 -9.97 26.67 -27.45
CA GLY A 35 -10.16 28.11 -27.64
C GLY A 35 -9.33 28.94 -26.66
N LYS A 36 -9.42 30.28 -26.78
CA LYS A 36 -8.81 31.19 -25.81
C LYS A 36 -9.40 30.96 -24.42
N CYS A 37 -8.55 30.91 -23.40
CA CYS A 37 -9.00 30.75 -22.03
C CYS A 37 -9.73 31.99 -21.52
N GLU A 38 -11.03 31.83 -21.22
CA GLU A 38 -11.88 32.87 -20.64
C GLU A 38 -12.29 32.51 -19.21
N LEU A 39 -11.43 32.87 -18.24
CA LEU A 39 -11.61 32.52 -16.82
C LEU A 39 -12.97 32.95 -16.22
N ALA A 40 -13.58 34.01 -16.74
CA ALA A 40 -14.87 34.51 -16.28
C ALA A 40 -16.04 33.53 -16.56
N LEU A 41 -15.86 32.60 -17.49
CA LEU A 41 -16.85 31.57 -17.82
C LEU A 41 -16.67 30.30 -16.99
N CYS A 42 -15.56 30.18 -16.26
CA CYS A 42 -15.27 29.00 -15.47
C CYS A 42 -16.15 28.92 -14.23
N SER A 43 -16.63 27.71 -13.94
CA SER A 43 -17.28 27.41 -12.67
C SER A 43 -16.22 27.22 -11.59
N GLU A 44 -16.44 27.76 -10.39
CA GLU A 44 -15.57 27.50 -9.26
C GLU A 44 -15.96 26.16 -8.60
N PRO A 45 -15.07 25.15 -8.62
CA PRO A 45 -15.38 23.86 -8.02
C PRO A 45 -15.37 23.99 -6.49
N LYS A 46 -16.29 23.29 -5.84
CA LYS A 46 -16.40 23.23 -4.37
C LYS A 46 -16.04 21.84 -3.89
N ASP A 47 -15.50 21.78 -2.67
CA ASP A 47 -15.21 20.52 -1.99
C ASP A 47 -14.27 19.59 -2.77
N CYS A 48 -13.14 20.10 -3.25
CA CYS A 48 -12.13 19.29 -3.93
C CYS A 48 -11.14 18.66 -2.92
N PRO A 49 -11.30 17.37 -2.56
CA PRO A 49 -10.48 16.70 -1.55
C PRO A 49 -8.98 16.64 -1.85
N ALA A 50 -8.62 16.59 -3.14
CA ALA A 50 -7.25 16.60 -3.60
C ALA A 50 -6.85 17.94 -4.23
N GLY A 51 -7.54 19.03 -3.91
CA GLY A 51 -7.30 20.33 -4.55
C GLY A 51 -7.80 20.38 -5.99
N THR A 52 -7.41 21.44 -6.70
CA THR A 52 -7.90 21.74 -8.04
C THR A 52 -6.82 21.53 -9.09
N VAL A 53 -7.19 20.89 -10.18
CA VAL A 53 -6.41 20.76 -11.42
C VAL A 53 -7.02 21.68 -12.48
N LEU A 54 -6.37 21.79 -13.63
CA LEU A 54 -6.95 22.50 -14.77
C LEU A 54 -7.63 21.51 -15.70
N ASP A 55 -8.67 21.98 -16.39
CA ASP A 55 -9.36 21.24 -17.44
C ASP A 55 -8.41 20.83 -18.58
N ARG A 56 -8.96 20.11 -19.57
CA ARG A 56 -8.24 19.69 -20.79
C ARG A 56 -7.52 20.83 -21.52
N CYS A 57 -8.08 22.03 -21.46
CA CYS A 57 -7.54 23.19 -22.14
C CYS A 57 -6.57 23.99 -21.27
N GLY A 58 -6.28 23.54 -20.05
CA GLY A 58 -5.42 24.24 -19.10
C GLY A 58 -6.04 25.57 -18.64
N CYS A 59 -7.36 25.70 -18.67
CA CYS A 59 -8.06 26.97 -18.42
C CYS A 59 -8.88 26.94 -17.13
N CYS A 60 -9.98 26.20 -17.10
CA CYS A 60 -10.89 26.22 -15.96
C CYS A 60 -10.42 25.28 -14.85
N PRO A 61 -10.58 25.66 -13.58
CA PRO A 61 -10.27 24.79 -12.46
C PRO A 61 -11.32 23.69 -12.32
N GLU A 62 -10.86 22.45 -12.15
CA GLU A 62 -11.67 21.27 -11.85
C GLU A 62 -11.13 20.56 -10.61
N CYS A 63 -11.93 19.72 -9.95
CA CYS A 63 -11.39 18.93 -8.83
C CYS A 63 -10.45 17.85 -9.36
N GLY A 64 -9.26 17.75 -8.76
CA GLY A 64 -8.33 16.66 -9.06
C GLY A 64 -8.80 15.34 -8.47
N ASN A 65 -8.45 14.24 -9.15
CA ASN A 65 -8.71 12.88 -8.67
C ASN A 65 -7.95 12.61 -7.37
N VAL A 66 -8.59 11.89 -6.46
CA VAL A 66 -8.01 11.47 -5.17
C VAL A 66 -7.21 10.19 -5.30
N GLU A 67 -6.41 9.88 -4.27
CA GLU A 67 -5.70 8.60 -4.16
C GLU A 67 -6.61 7.39 -4.41
N GLY A 68 -6.17 6.50 -5.31
CA GLY A 68 -6.87 5.28 -5.75
C GLY A 68 -7.87 5.46 -6.90
N GLN A 69 -8.16 6.70 -7.34
CA GLN A 69 -9.00 6.90 -8.53
C GLN A 69 -8.20 6.71 -9.82
N ILE A 70 -8.89 6.22 -10.86
CA ILE A 70 -8.33 6.09 -12.20
C ILE A 70 -7.97 7.48 -12.75
N CYS A 71 -6.89 7.58 -13.51
CA CYS A 71 -6.39 8.83 -14.05
C CYS A 71 -5.79 8.65 -15.44
N ASP A 72 -5.67 9.73 -16.19
CA ASP A 72 -4.99 9.69 -17.49
C ASP A 72 -3.48 9.85 -17.33
N LEU A 73 -2.69 8.93 -17.89
CA LEU A 73 -1.22 8.96 -17.87
C LEU A 73 -0.64 10.06 -18.77
N ASP A 74 -1.29 10.26 -19.92
CA ASP A 74 -0.88 11.23 -20.93
C ASP A 74 -1.74 12.48 -20.80
N GLN A 75 -1.10 13.65 -20.81
CA GLN A 75 -1.79 14.95 -20.73
C GLN A 75 -2.69 15.27 -21.93
N GLY A 76 -2.71 14.42 -22.98
CA GLY A 76 -3.59 14.58 -24.14
C GLY A 76 -4.87 13.74 -24.08
N ASN A 77 -4.95 12.79 -23.14
CA ASN A 77 -6.15 11.99 -22.88
C ASN A 77 -6.80 12.55 -21.60
N HIS A 78 -8.10 12.79 -21.63
CA HIS A 78 -8.84 13.42 -20.51
C HIS A 78 -10.12 12.66 -20.17
N PHE A 79 -10.10 11.35 -20.36
CA PHE A 79 -11.30 10.53 -20.12
C PHE A 79 -11.53 10.33 -18.62
N TYR A 80 -10.47 10.13 -17.84
CA TYR A 80 -10.53 9.88 -16.41
C TYR A 80 -10.12 11.10 -15.56
N GLY A 81 -9.41 12.06 -16.14
CA GLY A 81 -8.96 13.30 -15.49
C GLY A 81 -7.57 13.20 -14.86
N GLN A 82 -7.14 14.32 -14.28
CA GLN A 82 -5.82 14.47 -13.67
C GLN A 82 -5.86 14.22 -12.15
N CYS A 83 -4.78 13.67 -11.62
CA CYS A 83 -4.58 13.56 -10.18
C CYS A 83 -4.37 14.92 -9.54
N GLY A 84 -4.93 15.11 -8.35
CA GLY A 84 -4.80 16.35 -7.60
C GLY A 84 -3.44 16.56 -6.93
N ASP A 85 -3.42 17.48 -5.97
CA ASP A 85 -2.24 17.91 -5.24
C ASP A 85 -1.55 16.75 -4.51
N ASN A 86 -0.23 16.67 -4.64
CA ASN A 86 0.64 15.63 -4.07
C ASN A 86 0.37 14.20 -4.59
N LEU A 87 -0.40 14.05 -5.66
CA LEU A 87 -0.65 12.78 -6.32
C LEU A 87 0.09 12.71 -7.66
N GLU A 88 0.31 11.50 -8.14
CA GLU A 88 0.83 11.18 -9.46
C GLU A 88 0.07 9.99 -10.05
N CYS A 89 -0.19 10.05 -11.35
CA CYS A 89 -0.86 8.97 -12.06
C CYS A 89 0.16 7.87 -12.39
N ARG A 90 -0.06 6.66 -11.90
CA ARG A 90 0.85 5.51 -12.10
C ARG A 90 0.07 4.27 -12.50
N LEU A 91 0.69 3.45 -13.35
CA LEU A 91 0.24 2.07 -13.61
C LEU A 91 0.87 1.15 -12.57
N ASP A 92 0.05 0.45 -11.80
CA ASP A 92 0.53 -0.66 -10.99
C ASP A 92 0.52 -1.94 -11.85
N ALA A 93 1.70 -2.32 -12.35
CA ALA A 93 1.85 -3.51 -13.17
C ALA A 93 1.87 -4.81 -12.33
N ASP A 94 2.01 -4.70 -11.01
CA ASP A 94 2.17 -5.86 -10.11
C ASP A 94 0.81 -6.46 -9.71
N GLU A 95 -0.28 -5.71 -9.86
CA GLU A 95 -1.67 -6.19 -9.63
C GLU A 95 -2.31 -6.85 -10.86
N ALA A 96 -1.62 -6.90 -12.00
CA ALA A 96 -2.11 -7.54 -13.22
C ALA A 96 -2.27 -9.05 -13.01
N ARG A 97 -3.49 -9.49 -12.68
CA ARG A 97 -3.86 -10.91 -12.76
C ARG A 97 -3.81 -11.32 -14.24
N PHE A 98 -3.50 -12.60 -14.50
CA PHE A 98 -3.39 -13.14 -15.85
C PHE A 98 -4.59 -12.76 -16.74
N GLY A 99 -4.39 -11.80 -17.65
CA GLY A 99 -5.38 -11.37 -18.65
C GLY A 99 -6.08 -10.03 -18.39
N GLU A 100 -5.80 -9.34 -17.28
CA GLU A 100 -6.34 -8.00 -17.00
C GLU A 100 -5.33 -6.91 -17.39
N VAL A 101 -5.80 -5.86 -18.07
CA VAL A 101 -4.98 -4.67 -18.36
C VAL A 101 -5.08 -3.75 -17.14
N PRO A 102 -3.97 -3.47 -16.43
CA PRO A 102 -4.01 -2.64 -15.25
C PRO A 102 -4.42 -1.20 -15.60
N GLU A 103 -5.36 -0.65 -14.83
CA GLU A 103 -5.81 0.73 -15.00
C GLU A 103 -4.91 1.67 -14.19
N PRO A 104 -4.46 2.80 -14.78
CA PRO A 104 -3.62 3.76 -14.07
C PRO A 104 -4.41 4.49 -12.98
N GLN A 105 -3.82 4.62 -11.79
CA GLN A 105 -4.45 5.25 -10.64
C GLN A 105 -3.59 6.34 -10.01
N CYS A 106 -4.24 7.29 -9.34
CA CYS A 106 -3.58 8.31 -8.56
C CYS A 106 -2.97 7.73 -7.29
N VAL A 107 -1.65 7.84 -7.16
CA VAL A 107 -0.88 7.38 -5.98
C VAL A 107 -0.27 8.59 -5.29
N CYS A 108 -0.21 8.59 -3.95
CA CYS A 108 0.42 9.68 -3.22
C CYS A 108 1.95 9.70 -3.44
N LYS A 109 2.48 10.87 -3.79
CA LYS A 109 3.91 11.11 -4.04
C LYS A 109 4.79 10.85 -2.81
N SER A 110 4.22 10.91 -1.61
CA SER A 110 4.92 10.67 -0.35
C SER A 110 4.15 9.64 0.47
N GLN A 111 4.85 8.63 0.97
CA GLN A 111 4.31 7.61 1.89
C GLN A 111 4.69 7.90 3.35
N GLU A 112 5.14 9.13 3.64
CA GLU A 112 5.47 9.54 5.01
C GLU A 112 4.20 9.88 5.80
N SER A 113 4.00 9.17 6.92
CA SER A 113 2.87 9.41 7.82
C SER A 113 2.87 10.80 8.43
N ILE A 114 1.70 11.26 8.86
CA ILE A 114 1.49 12.60 9.43
C ILE A 114 0.64 12.53 10.69
N CYS A 115 1.01 13.31 11.70
CA CYS A 115 0.19 13.52 12.88
C CYS A 115 -0.69 14.75 12.71
N GLY A 116 -2.00 14.52 12.61
CA GLY A 116 -3.02 15.57 12.52
C GLY A 116 -3.22 16.32 13.84
N PRO A 117 -3.89 17.48 13.80
CA PRO A 117 -4.14 18.30 14.98
C PRO A 117 -5.03 17.61 16.03
N GLU A 118 -5.86 16.66 15.63
CA GLU A 118 -6.71 15.85 16.53
C GLU A 118 -5.97 14.67 17.17
N GLY A 119 -4.66 14.51 16.95
CA GLY A 119 -3.90 13.35 17.41
C GLY A 119 -4.18 12.08 16.60
N LYS A 120 -4.72 12.23 15.38
CA LYS A 120 -4.92 11.13 14.43
C LYS A 120 -3.73 11.02 13.49
N THR A 121 -3.20 9.82 13.34
CA THR A 121 -2.20 9.49 12.32
C THR A 121 -2.86 9.30 10.97
N TYR A 122 -2.29 9.93 9.94
CA TYR A 122 -2.60 9.73 8.54
C TYR A 122 -1.44 8.98 7.89
N GLU A 123 -1.73 8.07 6.97
CA GLU A 123 -0.70 7.24 6.30
C GLU A 123 0.24 8.11 5.46
N ASN A 124 -0.30 9.16 4.85
CA ASN A 124 0.41 10.10 4.01
C ASN A 124 -0.26 11.49 3.97
N ILE A 125 0.36 12.42 3.23
CA ILE A 125 -0.16 13.79 3.03
C ILE A 125 -1.47 13.85 2.26
N CYS A 126 -1.69 12.93 1.32
CA CYS A 126 -2.89 12.91 0.48
C CYS A 126 -4.14 12.59 1.31
N GLN A 127 -4.03 11.62 2.23
CA GLN A 127 -5.11 11.33 3.18
C GLN A 127 -5.37 12.47 4.17
N PHE A 128 -4.30 13.15 4.64
CA PHE A 128 -4.44 14.32 5.50
C PHE A 128 -5.20 15.44 4.77
N ASN A 129 -4.78 15.80 3.56
CA ASN A 129 -5.44 16.84 2.75
C ASN A 129 -6.90 16.48 2.47
N LYS A 130 -7.19 15.23 2.09
CA LYS A 130 -8.55 14.74 1.86
C LYS A 130 -9.46 14.93 3.09
N ALA A 131 -8.97 14.62 4.29
CA ALA A 131 -9.74 14.77 5.52
C ALA A 131 -9.98 16.24 5.93
N TYR A 132 -9.15 17.15 5.42
CA TYR A 132 -9.14 18.55 5.79
C TYR A 132 -9.49 19.51 4.65
N ALA A 133 -9.90 19.01 3.49
CA ALA A 133 -10.09 19.80 2.29
C ALA A 133 -11.10 20.94 2.42
N THR A 134 -12.14 20.77 3.24
CA THR A 134 -13.16 21.79 3.49
C THR A 134 -12.84 22.70 4.68
N LYS A 135 -11.79 22.38 5.44
CA LYS A 135 -11.39 23.12 6.65
C LYS A 135 -10.30 24.13 6.31
N ARG A 136 -10.44 25.35 6.82
CA ARG A 136 -9.44 26.43 6.65
C ARG A 136 -8.52 26.49 7.88
N ASN A 137 -7.29 26.96 7.67
CA ASN A 137 -6.29 27.21 8.72
C ASN A 137 -5.93 25.97 9.55
N ILE A 138 -5.92 24.78 8.93
CA ILE A 138 -5.45 23.55 9.57
C ILE A 138 -3.99 23.32 9.20
N SER A 139 -3.17 23.08 10.20
CA SER A 139 -1.81 22.60 10.05
C SER A 139 -1.65 21.24 10.73
N MET A 140 -0.86 20.37 10.12
CA MET A 140 -0.36 19.17 10.77
C MET A 140 0.50 19.52 11.98
N LYS A 141 0.48 18.68 13.01
CA LYS A 141 1.28 18.89 14.23
C LYS A 141 2.76 18.63 13.97
N HIS A 142 3.07 17.49 13.35
CA HIS A 142 4.41 17.15 12.86
C HIS A 142 4.36 16.02 11.84
N LYS A 143 5.47 15.83 11.11
CA LYS A 143 5.69 14.66 10.25
C LYS A 143 5.91 13.40 11.10
N GLY A 144 5.54 12.25 10.57
CA GLY A 144 5.50 10.98 11.28
C GLY A 144 4.16 10.71 11.99
N PRO A 145 3.95 9.49 12.48
CA PRO A 145 2.74 9.11 13.20
C PRO A 145 2.60 9.87 14.51
N CYS A 146 1.37 9.98 15.00
CA CYS A 146 1.12 10.51 16.33
C CYS A 146 1.73 9.60 17.41
N GLU A 147 2.15 10.25 18.49
CA GLU A 147 2.73 9.60 19.65
C GLU A 147 1.75 8.60 20.30
N SER A 148 2.20 7.39 20.56
CA SER A 148 1.39 6.28 21.06
C SER A 148 2.17 5.36 21.98
N ALA A 149 1.46 4.70 22.91
CA ALA A 149 2.02 3.57 23.65
C ALA A 149 2.28 2.38 22.69
N PRO A 150 3.15 1.42 23.06
CA PRO A 150 3.44 0.28 22.21
C PRO A 150 2.24 -0.66 22.13
N VAL A 151 1.93 -1.10 20.92
CA VAL A 151 0.86 -2.07 20.63
C VAL A 151 1.46 -3.24 19.87
N ILE A 152 1.27 -4.45 20.38
CA ILE A 152 1.72 -5.68 19.70
C ILE A 152 0.75 -5.98 18.58
N SER A 153 1.18 -5.77 17.33
CA SER A 153 0.41 -6.06 16.12
C SER A 153 0.43 -7.55 15.80
N VAL A 154 1.57 -8.21 15.98
CA VAL A 154 1.72 -9.65 15.79
C VAL A 154 2.38 -10.26 17.04
N PRO A 155 1.64 -11.01 17.88
CA PRO A 155 2.20 -11.67 19.03
C PRO A 155 2.96 -12.94 18.64
N PRO A 156 3.94 -13.38 19.45
CA PRO A 156 4.58 -14.66 19.23
C PRO A 156 3.62 -15.83 19.37
N GLN A 157 3.89 -16.88 18.62
CA GLN A 157 3.05 -18.08 18.55
C GLN A 157 3.68 -19.23 19.32
N ASP A 158 2.84 -20.10 19.89
CA ASP A 158 3.26 -21.31 20.56
C ASP A 158 3.95 -22.26 19.57
N VAL A 159 5.05 -22.89 19.99
CA VAL A 159 5.85 -23.79 19.17
C VAL A 159 6.08 -25.11 19.91
N GLN A 160 5.94 -26.21 19.17
CA GLN A 160 6.33 -27.55 19.62
C GLN A 160 7.34 -28.13 18.63
N ASN A 161 8.52 -28.52 19.12
CA ASN A 161 9.57 -29.06 18.26
C ASN A 161 10.45 -30.09 19.01
N PHE A 162 11.31 -30.81 18.28
CA PHE A 162 12.19 -31.83 18.84
C PHE A 162 13.53 -31.25 19.33
N THR A 163 14.18 -31.96 20.24
CA THR A 163 15.55 -31.68 20.67
C THR A 163 16.50 -31.60 19.47
N GLY A 164 17.41 -30.63 19.46
CA GLY A 164 18.37 -30.40 18.38
C GLY A 164 17.86 -29.53 17.22
N ASN A 165 16.55 -29.27 17.12
CA ASN A 165 16.02 -28.36 16.11
C ASN A 165 16.18 -26.89 16.52
N ASP A 166 16.03 -25.98 15.55
CA ASP A 166 16.04 -24.54 15.79
C ASP A 166 14.60 -23.99 15.82
N VAL A 167 14.36 -22.96 16.62
CA VAL A 167 13.07 -22.26 16.71
C VAL A 167 13.28 -20.75 16.71
N ILE A 168 12.33 -20.03 16.09
CA ILE A 168 12.30 -18.58 16.06
C ILE A 168 10.92 -18.10 16.54
N PHE A 169 10.90 -17.21 17.52
CA PHE A 169 9.71 -16.43 17.88
C PHE A 169 9.78 -15.05 17.24
N GLY A 170 8.66 -14.54 16.74
CA GLY A 170 8.51 -13.18 16.23
C GLY A 170 7.54 -12.38 17.09
N CYS A 171 7.83 -11.09 17.28
CA CYS A 171 6.96 -10.16 17.98
C CYS A 171 7.01 -8.82 17.25
N GLU A 172 5.90 -8.41 16.62
CA GLU A 172 5.79 -7.14 15.92
C GLU A 172 5.04 -6.12 16.77
N VAL A 173 5.62 -4.94 16.90
CA VAL A 173 5.13 -3.87 17.76
C VAL A 173 5.12 -2.55 17.02
N SER A 174 3.98 -1.86 17.06
CA SER A 174 3.81 -0.50 16.53
C SER A 174 3.79 0.49 17.68
N ALA A 175 4.66 1.51 17.63
CA ALA A 175 4.67 2.59 18.61
C ALA A 175 5.40 3.82 18.06
N TYR A 176 5.02 5.01 18.55
CA TYR A 176 5.79 6.22 18.32
C TYR A 176 5.99 7.02 19.61
N PRO A 177 7.23 7.33 20.04
CA PRO A 177 8.50 6.96 19.42
C PRO A 177 8.78 5.45 19.52
N MET A 178 9.83 5.01 18.81
CA MET A 178 10.29 3.62 18.76
C MET A 178 10.44 3.04 20.18
N PRO A 179 9.84 1.88 20.49
CA PRO A 179 9.88 1.29 21.82
C PRO A 179 11.12 0.41 22.00
N HIS A 180 11.54 0.26 23.25
CA HIS A 180 12.53 -0.74 23.63
C HIS A 180 11.85 -2.11 23.69
N LEU A 181 12.37 -3.10 22.97
CA LEU A 181 11.84 -4.47 22.92
C LEU A 181 12.85 -5.44 23.50
N GLU A 182 12.42 -6.24 24.46
CA GLU A 182 13.23 -7.24 25.15
C GLU A 182 12.51 -8.57 25.23
N TRP A 183 13.29 -9.65 25.13
CA TRP A 183 12.79 -11.01 25.35
C TRP A 183 13.16 -11.51 26.73
N LYS A 184 12.28 -12.31 27.33
CA LYS A 184 12.51 -12.91 28.64
C LYS A 184 11.88 -14.29 28.73
N LYS A 185 12.61 -15.27 29.26
CA LYS A 185 12.01 -16.55 29.68
C LYS A 185 11.33 -16.36 31.04
N LYS A 186 10.06 -16.77 31.16
CA LYS A 186 9.29 -16.68 32.40
C LYS A 186 10.04 -17.38 33.55
N GLY A 187 10.26 -16.65 34.64
CA GLY A 187 11.03 -17.13 35.81
C GLY A 187 12.53 -16.82 35.76
N SER A 188 13.09 -16.43 34.61
CA SER A 188 14.45 -15.89 34.54
C SER A 188 14.50 -14.47 35.11
N LYS A 189 15.63 -14.08 35.71
CA LYS A 189 15.89 -12.67 36.08
C LYS A 189 16.56 -11.89 34.94
N MET A 190 17.13 -12.59 33.95
CA MET A 190 17.90 -12.02 32.85
C MET A 190 17.04 -11.88 31.58
N PHE A 191 17.27 -10.79 30.83
CA PHE A 191 16.75 -10.61 29.48
C PHE A 191 17.58 -11.40 28.46
N LEU A 192 16.99 -11.68 27.30
CA LEU A 192 17.59 -12.45 26.22
C LEU A 192 17.96 -11.52 25.05
N PRO A 193 19.10 -11.73 24.34
CA PRO A 193 20.16 -12.69 24.64
C PRO A 193 20.90 -12.34 25.94
N GLY A 194 21.06 -13.32 26.83
CA GLY A 194 22.02 -13.20 27.94
C GLY A 194 23.44 -13.49 27.46
N ASP A 195 24.27 -14.11 28.30
CA ASP A 195 25.59 -14.67 27.91
C ASP A 195 25.50 -15.89 26.96
N ASP A 196 24.30 -16.24 26.49
CA ASP A 196 24.07 -17.37 25.59
C ASP A 196 24.09 -16.89 24.12
N ALA A 197 25.17 -17.25 23.42
CA ALA A 197 25.49 -16.81 22.06
C ALA A 197 24.50 -17.28 20.98
N HIS A 198 23.50 -18.09 21.32
CA HIS A 198 22.53 -18.66 20.37
C HIS A 198 21.25 -17.81 20.17
N ILE A 199 21.17 -16.65 20.80
CA ILE A 199 19.99 -15.79 20.79
C ILE A 199 20.29 -14.47 20.06
N SER A 200 19.47 -14.09 19.08
CA SER A 200 19.60 -12.84 18.32
C SER A 200 18.24 -12.17 18.08
N ALA A 201 18.20 -10.84 18.24
CA ALA A 201 17.05 -9.99 17.90
C ALA A 201 17.46 -8.97 16.83
N ARG A 202 16.65 -8.80 15.78
CA ARG A 202 16.87 -7.84 14.69
C ARG A 202 15.61 -7.00 14.46
N GLY A 203 15.76 -5.68 14.34
CA GLY A 203 14.67 -4.74 14.06
C GLY A 203 14.02 -4.95 12.69
N GLY A 204 12.70 -4.77 12.64
CA GLY A 204 11.87 -4.97 11.44
C GLY A 204 11.95 -3.85 10.39
N PRO A 205 11.32 -4.04 9.21
CA PRO A 205 11.44 -3.16 8.04
C PRO A 205 10.64 -1.86 8.10
N GLN A 206 9.69 -1.71 9.04
CA GLN A 206 8.80 -0.55 9.10
C GLN A 206 9.43 0.62 9.88
N LYS A 207 9.43 1.83 9.31
CA LYS A 207 10.03 3.06 9.92
C LYS A 207 9.50 3.38 11.34
N TYR A 208 8.29 2.94 11.68
CA TYR A 208 7.62 3.18 12.96
C TYR A 208 7.13 1.89 13.65
N GLY A 209 7.61 0.74 13.19
CA GLY A 209 7.36 -0.57 13.79
C GLY A 209 8.68 -1.21 14.19
N VAL A 210 8.68 -1.95 15.29
CA VAL A 210 9.80 -2.81 15.66
C VAL A 210 9.34 -4.26 15.63
N THR A 211 10.02 -5.06 14.83
CA THR A 211 9.93 -6.52 14.93
C THR A 211 11.08 -6.99 15.81
N GLY A 212 10.79 -7.78 16.82
CA GLY A 212 11.77 -8.47 17.64
C GLY A 212 11.72 -9.96 17.37
N TRP A 213 12.86 -10.55 17.03
CA TRP A 213 13.00 -11.99 16.86
C TRP A 213 13.73 -12.59 18.05
N LEU A 214 13.37 -13.82 18.42
CA LEU A 214 14.11 -14.63 19.39
C LEU A 214 14.39 -15.98 18.75
N GLN A 215 15.62 -16.18 18.30
CA GLN A 215 16.10 -17.47 17.81
C GLN A 215 16.69 -18.29 18.97
N ILE A 216 16.39 -19.59 18.98
CA ILE A 216 17.00 -20.58 19.88
C ILE A 216 17.51 -21.70 18.99
N GLN A 217 18.83 -21.94 19.04
CA GLN A 217 19.47 -22.98 18.23
C GLN A 217 19.72 -24.24 19.05
N GLY A 218 19.56 -25.40 18.41
CA GLY A 218 19.86 -26.70 19.03
C GLY A 218 19.05 -26.95 20.30
N LEU A 219 17.72 -26.92 20.20
CA LEU A 219 16.78 -27.02 21.31
C LEU A 219 17.15 -28.11 22.32
N LYS A 220 17.19 -27.74 23.60
CA LYS A 220 17.37 -28.64 24.74
C LYS A 220 16.08 -28.71 25.54
N LYS A 221 15.90 -29.81 26.29
CA LYS A 221 14.74 -29.94 27.19
C LYS A 221 14.68 -28.82 28.25
N SER A 222 15.83 -28.27 28.64
CA SER A 222 15.95 -27.09 29.52
C SER A 222 15.36 -25.81 28.93
N ASP A 223 15.22 -25.73 27.61
CA ASP A 223 14.72 -24.54 26.90
C ASP A 223 13.19 -24.48 26.95
N GLU A 224 12.52 -25.61 27.20
CA GLU A 224 11.07 -25.66 27.43
C GLU A 224 10.61 -24.60 28.45
N GLY A 225 9.55 -23.88 28.12
CA GLY A 225 9.06 -22.79 28.95
C GLY A 225 8.18 -21.79 28.22
N ILE A 226 7.94 -20.66 28.86
CA ILE A 226 7.17 -19.54 28.31
C ILE A 226 8.14 -18.39 28.04
N TYR A 227 8.13 -17.89 26.81
CA TYR A 227 8.92 -16.76 26.36
C TYR A 227 8.03 -15.54 26.22
N ILE A 228 8.47 -14.42 26.77
CA ILE A 228 7.73 -13.17 26.87
C ILE A 228 8.48 -12.12 26.06
N CYS A 229 7.78 -11.52 25.09
CA CYS A 229 8.17 -10.28 24.43
C CYS A 229 7.63 -9.13 25.29
N HIS A 230 8.51 -8.31 25.83
CA HIS A 230 8.16 -7.13 26.62
C HIS A 230 8.62 -5.88 25.88
N THR A 231 7.72 -4.91 25.73
CA THR A 231 8.01 -3.66 25.02
C THR A 231 7.60 -2.45 25.82
N LYS A 232 8.42 -1.38 25.75
CA LYS A 232 8.20 -0.16 26.52
C LYS A 232 8.66 1.10 25.77
N ASN A 233 7.89 2.17 25.86
CA ASN A 233 8.32 3.52 25.52
C ASN A 233 7.90 4.53 26.60
N LYS A 234 8.04 5.83 26.33
CA LYS A 234 7.65 6.90 27.28
C LYS A 234 6.14 6.98 27.55
N TYR A 235 5.30 6.37 26.70
CA TYR A 235 3.84 6.41 26.79
C TYR A 235 3.22 5.14 27.39
N GLY A 236 3.96 4.04 27.49
CA GLY A 236 3.46 2.82 28.11
C GLY A 236 4.35 1.61 27.90
N ALA A 237 3.85 0.47 28.35
CA ALA A 237 4.47 -0.83 28.16
C ALA A 237 3.40 -1.88 27.87
N THR A 238 3.75 -2.89 27.08
CA THR A 238 2.90 -4.03 26.77
C THR A 238 3.74 -5.29 26.63
N TYR A 239 3.10 -6.46 26.72
CA TYR A 239 3.77 -7.74 26.60
C TYR A 239 2.88 -8.80 25.95
N ALA A 240 3.52 -9.75 25.28
CA ALA A 240 2.89 -10.97 24.78
C ALA A 240 3.80 -12.17 25.07
N SER A 241 3.22 -13.37 25.07
CA SER A 241 3.97 -14.57 25.42
C SER A 241 3.61 -15.75 24.54
N ALA A 242 4.60 -16.62 24.30
CA ALA A 242 4.44 -17.89 23.63
C ALA A 242 5.06 -19.03 24.45
N ARG A 243 4.53 -20.22 24.29
CA ARG A 243 5.00 -21.46 24.92
C ARG A 243 5.89 -22.24 23.94
N LEU A 244 7.05 -22.66 24.42
CA LEU A 244 7.91 -23.64 23.77
C LEU A 244 7.72 -25.00 24.43
N LYS A 245 7.38 -26.03 23.67
CA LYS A 245 7.35 -27.43 24.11
C LYS A 245 8.42 -28.23 23.36
N VAL A 246 9.31 -28.89 24.10
CA VAL A 246 10.41 -29.66 23.51
C VAL A 246 10.13 -31.16 23.65
N ILE A 247 10.10 -31.89 22.54
CA ILE A 247 9.90 -33.33 22.51
C ILE A 247 11.27 -34.02 22.45
N ASP A 248 11.53 -34.95 23.36
CA ASP A 248 12.75 -35.75 23.31
C ASP A 248 12.67 -36.80 22.20
N GLY A 249 13.58 -36.72 21.22
CA GLY A 249 13.63 -37.63 20.07
C GLY A 249 14.08 -39.06 20.39
N ILE A 250 14.37 -39.38 21.66
CA ILE A 250 14.95 -40.66 22.09
C ILE A 250 13.91 -41.81 22.11
N LEU A 251 12.61 -41.52 22.08
CA LEU A 251 11.58 -42.56 22.21
C LEU A 251 11.24 -43.32 20.91
N CYS A 252 11.78 -42.96 19.75
CA CYS A 252 11.45 -43.64 18.48
C CYS A 252 12.42 -44.78 18.09
N PHE A 253 13.61 -44.88 18.70
CA PHE A 253 14.59 -45.92 18.31
C PHE A 253 14.53 -47.21 19.15
N VAL A 254 13.76 -47.24 20.24
CA VAL A 254 13.82 -48.36 21.20
C VAL A 254 12.74 -49.44 21.03
N PHE A 255 11.80 -49.30 20.10
CA PHE A 255 10.71 -50.27 19.91
C PHE A 255 10.79 -51.14 18.64
N PHE A 256 11.79 -50.95 17.76
CA PHE A 256 11.90 -51.70 16.50
C PHE A 256 13.04 -52.74 16.44
N ILE A 257 13.65 -53.11 17.58
CA ILE A 257 14.76 -54.10 17.61
C ILE A 257 14.43 -55.37 18.42
N TRP A 258 13.19 -55.54 18.89
CA TRP A 258 12.73 -56.81 19.48
C TRP A 258 11.36 -57.20 18.94
N MET A 259 11.33 -57.67 17.68
CA MET A 259 10.31 -58.59 17.16
C MET A 259 10.98 -59.59 16.22
#